data_AF-A0A0G4IDS5-F1
#
_entry.id   AF-A0A0G4IDS5-F1
#
_cell.length_a   1.000
_cell.length_b   1.000
_cell.length_c   1.000
_cell.angle_alpha   90.00
_cell.angle_beta   90.00
_cell.angle_gamma   90.00
#
_symmetry.space_group_name_H-M   'P 1'
#
loop_
_entity.id
_entity.type
_entity.pdbx_description
1 polymer ?
#
loop_
_entity_poly.entity_id
_entity_poly.type
_entity_poly.pdbx_seq_one_letter_code
_entity_poly.pdbx_strand_id
1 'polypeptide(L)'
;MTDKGQIDEDPVLTEKQQRQLNKTKVLTNVQNEKYLRSHPELKKLVSVFLNETLEHKPDRILEFAGDFFTRPDLRALVDTKTEQLDNALSLLGI
;
A
#
# COMPACT_ATOMS: atom_id res chain seq x y z
N MET A 1 14.84 40.19 20.67
CA MET A 1 15.16 38.79 20.97
C MET A 1 13.94 37.96 20.58
N THR A 2 14.19 37.05 19.66
CA THR A 2 13.28 36.27 18.83
C THR A 2 12.51 35.24 19.66
N ASP A 3 11.23 35.05 19.37
CA ASP A 3 10.72 33.73 18.97
C ASP A 3 9.40 33.90 18.22
N LYS A 4 9.43 33.64 16.91
CA LYS A 4 8.23 33.61 16.07
C LYS A 4 7.70 32.19 16.20
N GLY A 5 6.50 32.04 16.76
CA GLY A 5 5.72 30.83 16.63
C GLY A 5 5.59 30.48 15.15
N GLN A 6 6.39 29.52 14.73
CA GLN A 6 6.37 28.92 13.40
C GLN A 6 5.07 28.10 13.33
N ILE A 7 3.99 28.72 12.87
CA ILE A 7 2.85 27.97 12.36
C ILE A 7 3.35 27.44 11.01
N ASP A 8 3.63 26.14 10.95
CA ASP A 8 3.82 25.42 9.70
C ASP A 8 2.47 25.43 8.95
N GLU A 9 2.11 26.57 8.37
CA GLU A 9 0.99 26.69 7.45
C GLU A 9 1.39 25.98 6.16
N ASP A 10 0.87 24.76 5.96
CA ASP A 10 0.85 24.13 4.65
C ASP A 10 0.38 25.17 3.63
N PRO A 11 1.12 25.42 2.54
CA PRO A 11 0.74 26.45 1.58
C PRO A 11 -0.62 26.12 0.99
N VAL A 12 -1.63 26.93 1.35
CA VAL A 12 -3.01 26.79 0.89
C VAL A 12 -3.02 26.96 -0.63
N LEU A 13 -3.35 25.88 -1.34
CA LEU A 13 -3.40 25.87 -2.80
C LEU A 13 -4.49 26.83 -3.30
N THR A 14 -4.17 27.62 -4.33
CA THR A 14 -5.20 28.39 -5.04
C THR A 14 -6.24 27.44 -5.64
N GLU A 15 -7.46 27.92 -5.88
CA GLU A 15 -8.49 27.07 -6.48
C GLU A 15 -8.07 26.43 -7.82
N LYS A 16 -7.29 27.16 -8.63
CA LYS A 16 -6.77 26.64 -9.90
C LYS A 16 -5.79 25.50 -9.67
N GLN A 17 -4.88 25.64 -8.70
CA GLN A 17 -3.95 24.58 -8.31
C GLN A 17 -4.69 23.37 -7.74
N GLN A 18 -5.71 23.59 -6.91
CA GLN A 18 -6.52 22.51 -6.35
C GLN A 18 -7.30 21.76 -7.45
N ARG A 19 -7.91 22.47 -8.40
CA ARG A 19 -8.59 21.87 -9.56
C ARG A 19 -7.63 21.03 -10.41
N GLN A 20 -6.43 21.54 -10.66
CA GLN A 20 -5.41 20.81 -11.41
C GLN A 20 -4.92 19.57 -10.65
N LEU A 21 -4.67 19.70 -9.34
CA LEU A 21 -4.27 18.60 -8.48
C LEU A 21 -5.32 17.49 -8.50
N ASN A 22 -6.60 17.84 -8.36
CA ASN A 22 -7.69 16.86 -8.38
C ASN A 22 -7.76 16.12 -9.73
N LYS A 23 -7.61 16.83 -10.85
CA LYS A 23 -7.57 16.22 -12.18
C LYS A 23 -6.39 15.24 -12.32
N THR A 24 -5.21 15.63 -11.87
CA THR A 24 -4.03 14.77 -11.89
C THR A 24 -4.24 13.52 -11.02
N LYS A 25 -4.77 13.67 -9.80
CA LYS A 25 -5.06 12.53 -8.91
C LYS A 25 -6.00 11.51 -9.55
N VAL A 26 -7.06 11.96 -10.22
CA VAL A 26 -7.98 11.06 -10.94
C VAL A 26 -7.25 10.28 -12.02
N LEU A 27 -6.45 10.95 -12.86
CA LEU A 27 -5.69 10.29 -13.93
C LEU A 27 -4.67 9.30 -13.38
N THR A 28 -3.95 9.67 -12.31
CA THR A 28 -3.00 8.79 -11.63
C THR A 28 -3.71 7.57 -11.06
N ASN A 29 -4.87 7.72 -10.43
CA ASN A 29 -5.62 6.59 -9.88
C ASN A 29 -6.04 5.60 -10.98
N VAL A 30 -6.51 6.09 -12.13
CA VAL A 30 -6.85 5.25 -13.28
C VAL A 30 -5.63 4.51 -13.82
N GLN A 31 -4.48 5.19 -13.89
CA GLN A 31 -3.22 4.56 -14.34
C GLN A 31 -2.73 3.50 -13.36
N ASN A 32 -2.77 3.79 -12.06
CA ASN A 32 -2.40 2.85 -11.01
C ASN A 32 -3.30 1.61 -11.05
N GLU A 33 -4.61 1.77 -11.22
CA GLU A 33 -5.54 0.65 -11.34
C GLU A 33 -5.22 -0.22 -12.56
N LYS A 34 -4.97 0.40 -13.73
CA LYS A 34 -4.57 -0.35 -14.93
C LYS A 34 -3.27 -1.12 -14.70
N TYR A 35 -2.29 -0.50 -14.06
CA TYR A 35 -1.03 -1.13 -13.72
C TYR A 35 -1.23 -2.32 -12.77
N LEU A 36 -2.00 -2.16 -11.69
CA LEU A 36 -2.30 -3.25 -10.76
C LEU A 36 -3.07 -4.40 -11.43
N ARG A 37 -4.00 -4.09 -12.33
CA ARG A 37 -4.73 -5.12 -13.11
C ARG A 37 -3.82 -5.90 -14.06
N SER A 38 -2.80 -5.25 -14.64
CA SER A 38 -1.87 -5.92 -15.56
C SER A 38 -0.74 -6.69 -14.87
N HIS A 39 -0.55 -6.50 -13.55
CA HIS A 39 0.53 -7.09 -12.76
C HIS A 39 -0.04 -7.96 -11.62
N PRO A 40 -0.48 -9.20 -11.92
CA PRO A 40 -1.10 -10.08 -10.93
C PRO A 40 -0.18 -10.45 -9.76
N GLU A 41 1.14 -10.38 -9.94
CA GLU A 41 2.13 -10.56 -8.89
C GLU A 41 1.99 -9.54 -7.75
N LEU A 42 1.59 -8.30 -8.06
CA LEU A 42 1.36 -7.26 -7.05
C LEU A 42 0.11 -7.57 -6.23
N LYS A 43 -0.91 -8.16 -6.86
CA LYS A 43 -2.09 -8.63 -6.12
C LYS A 43 -1.71 -9.70 -5.11
N LYS A 44 -0.89 -10.67 -5.49
CA LYS A 44 -0.38 -11.71 -4.57
C LYS A 44 0.40 -11.12 -3.42
N LEU A 45 1.35 -10.25 -3.73
CA LEU A 45 2.19 -9.56 -2.74
C LEU A 45 1.35 -8.79 -1.71
N VAL A 46 0.37 -8.00 -2.17
CA VAL A 46 -0.53 -7.24 -1.29
C VAL A 46 -1.43 -8.15 -0.47
N SER A 47 -1.99 -9.21 -1.06
CA SER A 47 -2.81 -10.18 -0.33
C SER A 47 -2.04 -10.87 0.80
N VAL A 48 -0.81 -11.30 0.54
CA VAL A 48 0.05 -11.91 1.57
C VAL A 48 0.38 -10.90 2.66
N PHE A 49 0.76 -9.67 2.31
CA PHE A 49 1.03 -8.63 3.30
C PHE A 49 -0.18 -8.34 4.20
N LEU A 50 -1.38 -8.25 3.62
CA LEU A 50 -2.62 -8.05 4.38
C LEU A 50 -2.93 -9.24 5.28
N ASN A 51 -2.73 -10.46 4.81
CA ASN A 51 -2.92 -11.66 5.62
C ASN A 51 -2.00 -11.65 6.85
N GLU A 52 -0.70 -11.41 6.66
CA GLU A 52 0.29 -11.32 7.74
C GLU A 52 -0.02 -10.17 8.71
N THR A 53 -0.48 -9.03 8.19
CA THR A 53 -0.90 -7.88 9.02
C THR A 53 -2.09 -8.23 9.91
N LEU A 54 -3.09 -8.94 9.38
CA LEU A 54 -4.28 -9.34 10.13
C LEU A 54 -4.00 -10.45 11.14
N GLU A 55 -3.07 -11.36 10.80
CA GLU A 55 -2.59 -12.41 11.68
C GLU A 55 -1.82 -11.82 12.86
N HIS A 56 -0.79 -11.02 12.60
CA HIS A 56 0.13 -10.52 13.62
C HIS A 56 -0.33 -9.25 14.33
N LYS A 57 -1.25 -8.47 13.74
CA LYS A 57 -1.80 -7.21 14.30
C LYS A 57 -0.71 -6.29 14.91
N PRO A 58 0.26 -5.84 14.10
CA PRO A 58 1.39 -5.08 14.62
C PRO A 58 0.96 -3.71 15.14
N ASP A 59 1.54 -3.29 16.28
CA ASP A 59 1.32 -1.94 16.84
C ASP A 59 1.88 -0.83 15.94
N ARG A 60 2.94 -1.13 15.17
CA ARG A 60 3.65 -0.19 14.28
C ARG A 60 3.61 -0.67 12.83
N ILE A 61 2.47 -0.44 12.17
CA ILE A 61 2.21 -0.96 10.81
C ILE A 61 3.24 -0.52 9.75
N LEU A 62 3.77 0.70 9.84
CA LEU A 62 4.73 1.20 8.85
C LEU A 62 6.10 0.51 8.99
N GLU A 63 6.52 0.20 10.21
CA GLU A 63 7.76 -0.56 10.44
C GLU A 63 7.59 -2.00 9.98
N PHE A 64 6.45 -2.62 10.31
CA PHE A 64 6.10 -3.94 9.81
C PHE A 64 6.09 -4.02 8.29
N ALA A 65 5.54 -3.01 7.61
CA ALA A 65 5.58 -2.91 6.15
C ALA A 65 7.01 -2.78 5.63
N GLY A 66 7.84 -1.94 6.25
CA GLY A 66 9.24 -1.78 5.90
C GLY A 66 10.00 -3.10 6.00
N ASP A 67 9.87 -3.79 7.14
CA ASP A 67 10.49 -5.09 7.37
C ASP A 67 10.00 -6.12 6.37
N PHE A 68 8.69 -6.18 6.09
CA PHE A 68 8.10 -7.13 5.15
C PHE A 68 8.56 -6.89 3.70
N PHE A 69 8.48 -5.67 3.18
CA PHE A 69 8.78 -5.38 1.78
C PHE A 69 10.28 -5.33 1.45
N THR A 70 11.15 -5.25 2.45
CA THR A 70 12.62 -5.24 2.25
C THR A 70 13.28 -6.61 2.47
N ARG A 71 12.48 -7.65 2.74
CA ARG A 71 12.99 -9.00 2.94
C ARG A 71 13.75 -9.52 1.72
N PRO A 72 14.95 -10.12 1.89
CA PRO A 72 15.69 -10.71 0.78
C PRO A 72 14.98 -11.94 0.20
N ASP A 73 14.17 -12.63 1.00
CA ASP A 73 13.39 -13.81 0.62
C ASP A 73 11.94 -13.47 0.20
N LEU A 74 11.59 -12.18 0.03
CA LEU A 74 10.22 -11.72 -0.19
C LEU A 74 9.50 -12.51 -1.28
N ARG A 75 10.18 -12.76 -2.41
CA ARG A 75 9.58 -13.48 -3.53
C ARG A 75 9.19 -14.92 -3.15
N ALA A 76 10.12 -15.65 -2.53
CA ALA A 76 9.87 -17.02 -2.12
C ALA A 76 8.76 -17.09 -1.05
N LEU A 77 8.78 -16.17 -0.08
CA LEU A 77 7.74 -16.04 0.94
C LEU A 77 6.35 -15.85 0.32
N VAL A 78 6.22 -14.90 -0.62
CA VAL A 78 4.94 -14.59 -1.27
C VAL A 78 4.43 -15.77 -2.08
N ASP A 79 5.30 -16.45 -2.83
CA ASP A 79 4.90 -17.61 -3.62
C ASP A 79 4.37 -18.74 -2.71
N THR A 80 5.11 -19.08 -1.64
CA THR A 80 4.67 -20.10 -0.66
C THR A 80 3.37 -19.72 0.06
N LYS A 81 3.26 -18.48 0.55
CA LYS A 81 2.07 -18.01 1.27
C LYS A 81 0.86 -17.91 0.36
N THR A 82 1.04 -17.54 -0.91
CA THR A 82 -0.05 -17.53 -1.89
C THR A 82 -0.60 -18.94 -2.10
N GLU A 83 0.26 -19.94 -2.28
CA GLU A 83 -0.18 -21.33 -2.42
C GLU A 83 -0.94 -21.83 -1.17
N GLN A 84 -0.48 -21.46 0.02
CA GLN A 84 -1.17 -21.79 1.27
C GLN A 84 -2.56 -21.17 1.34
N LEU A 85 -2.70 -19.90 0.94
CA LEU A 85 -3.97 -19.19 0.90
C LEU A 85 -4.92 -19.79 -0.15
N ASP A 86 -4.43 -20.08 -1.35
CA ASP A 86 -5.22 -20.69 -2.43
C ASP A 86 -5.73 -22.09 -2.00
N ASN A 87 -4.89 -22.87 -1.33
CA ASN A 87 -5.27 -24.17 -0.78
C ASN A 87 -6.31 -24.03 0.35
N ALA A 88 -6.13 -23.07 1.25
CA ALA A 88 -7.07 -22.84 2.36
C ALA A 88 -8.46 -22.40 1.85
N LEU A 89 -8.52 -21.53 0.85
CA LEU A 89 -9.78 -21.12 0.21
C LEU A 89 -10.46 -22.31 -0.49
N SER A 90 -9.68 -23.12 -1.20
CA SER A 90 -10.17 -24.33 -1.87
C SER A 90 -10.77 -25.34 -0.88
N LEU A 91 -10.18 -25.49 0.32
CA LEU A 91 -10.72 -26.35 1.39
C LEU A 91 -12.02 -25.81 2.00
N LEU A 92 -12.24 -24.49 1.96
CA LEU A 92 -13.46 -23.85 2.45
C LEU A 92 -14.59 -23.85 1.42
N GLY A 93 -14.34 -24.30 0.19
CA GLY A 93 -15.35 -24.41 -0.87
C GLY A 93 -15.86 -23.06 -1.38
N ILE A 94 -15.04 -22.01 -1.26
CA ILE A 94 -15.27 -20.65 -1.76
C ILE A 94 -14.27 -20.28 -2.85
#